data_AF-A0AAJ5UQ22-F1
#
_entry.id   AF-A0AAJ5UQ22-F1
#
_cell.length_a   1.000
_cell.length_b   1.000
_cell.length_c   1.000
_cell.angle_alpha   90.00
_cell.angle_beta   90.00
_cell.angle_gamma   90.00
#
_symmetry.space_group_name_H-M   'P 1'
#
loop_
_entity.id
_entity.type
_entity.pdbx_description
1 polymer ?
#
loop_
_entity_poly.entity_id
_entity_poly.type
_entity_poly.pdbx_seq_one_letter_code
_entity_poly.pdbx_strand_id
1 'polypeptide(L)' 'MKNVLSFYDWLLKFESVDWPIGDLAKDIKNDDAFPKKSKSETEIINYLESRHAHYAAIETAKECFNFYKASHLDDHLE' A
#
# COMPACT_ATOMS: atom_id res chain seq x y z
N MET A 1 10.88 14.12 -14.87
CA MET A 1 10.13 14.00 -13.60
C MET A 1 10.26 12.56 -13.13
N LYS A 2 10.95 12.28 -12.02
CA LYS A 2 11.01 10.90 -11.47
C LYS A 2 9.57 10.45 -11.19
N ASN A 3 9.16 9.35 -11.80
CA ASN A 3 7.80 8.84 -11.69
C ASN A 3 7.68 8.09 -10.36
N VAL A 4 7.41 8.83 -9.28
CA VAL A 4 7.24 8.24 -7.93
C VAL A 4 6.03 7.31 -7.99
N LEU A 5 6.24 6.01 -7.73
CA LEU A 5 5.20 4.98 -7.72
C LEU A 5 4.09 5.35 -6.71
N SER A 6 2.85 4.96 -6.95
CA SER A 6 1.82 5.03 -5.91
C SER A 6 2.04 3.93 -4.87
N PHE A 7 1.35 4.00 -3.73
CA PHE A 7 1.36 2.89 -2.77
C PHE A 7 0.85 1.60 -3.41
N TYR A 8 -0.17 1.70 -4.25
CA TYR A 8 -0.72 0.57 -5.01
C TYR A 8 0.34 -0.08 -5.91
N ASP A 9 1.00 0.71 -6.77
CA ASP A 9 1.99 0.19 -7.71
C ASP A 9 3.19 -0.44 -7.00
N TRP A 10 3.56 0.13 -5.84
CA TRP A 10 4.61 -0.43 -4.99
C TRP A 10 4.18 -1.75 -4.34
N LEU A 11 2.97 -1.80 -3.79
CA LEU A 11 2.44 -2.96 -3.05
C LEU A 11 2.27 -4.19 -3.95
N LEU A 12 1.85 -4.00 -5.20
CA LEU A 12 1.65 -5.11 -6.14
C LEU A 12 2.93 -5.89 -6.47
N LYS A 13 4.11 -5.35 -6.20
CA LYS A 13 5.39 -6.10 -6.31
C LYS A 13 5.46 -7.29 -5.36
N PHE A 14 4.62 -7.32 -4.33
CA PHE A 14 4.58 -8.35 -3.31
C PHE A 14 3.39 -9.32 -3.46
N GLU A 15 2.61 -9.25 -4.55
CA GLU A 15 1.42 -10.09 -4.76
C GLU A 15 1.69 -11.60 -4.63
N SER A 16 2.88 -12.06 -5.04
CA SER A 16 3.25 -13.48 -4.97
C SER A 16 3.84 -13.92 -3.62
N VAL A 17 3.97 -13.01 -2.64
CA VAL A 17 4.56 -13.31 -1.34
C VAL A 17 3.54 -14.01 -0.45
N ASP A 18 3.93 -15.15 0.14
CA ASP A 18 3.08 -15.92 1.05
C ASP A 18 3.16 -15.41 2.50
N TRP A 19 2.80 -14.13 2.68
CA TRP A 19 2.78 -13.38 3.94
C TRP A 19 1.67 -12.32 3.90
N PRO A 20 1.30 -11.70 5.04
CA PRO A 20 0.20 -10.71 5.07
C PRO A 20 0.29 -9.60 4.03
N ILE A 21 1.49 -9.15 3.66
CA ILE A 21 1.69 -8.15 2.60
C ILE A 21 1.21 -8.63 1.22
N GLY A 22 1.41 -9.91 0.89
CA GLY A 22 0.97 -10.48 -0.38
C GLY A 22 -0.52 -10.72 -0.41
N ASP A 23 -1.12 -11.10 0.72
CA ASP A 23 -2.58 -11.19 0.85
C ASP A 23 -3.23 -9.82 0.72
N LEU A 24 -2.70 -8.80 1.42
CA LEU A 24 -3.12 -7.42 1.27
C LEU A 24 -3.00 -6.93 -0.19
N ALA A 25 -1.91 -7.28 -0.88
CA ALA A 25 -1.70 -6.93 -2.28
C ALA A 25 -2.76 -7.57 -3.21
N LYS A 26 -3.10 -8.85 -3.00
CA LYS A 26 -4.17 -9.54 -3.75
C LYS A 26 -5.54 -8.92 -3.48
N ASP A 27 -5.85 -8.63 -2.22
CA ASP A 27 -7.12 -8.03 -1.81
C ASP A 27 -7.29 -6.66 -2.48
N ILE A 28 -6.27 -5.80 -2.39
CA ILE A 28 -6.28 -4.47 -3.01
C ILE A 28 -6.30 -4.52 -4.54
N LYS A 29 -5.60 -5.49 -5.16
CA LYS A 29 -5.63 -5.69 -6.61
C LYS A 29 -7.04 -5.98 -7.12
N ASN A 30 -7.80 -6.75 -6.34
CA ASN A 30 -9.18 -7.14 -6.66
C ASN A 30 -10.22 -6.07 -6.28
N ASP A 31 -9.84 -4.97 -5.61
CA ASP A 31 -10.73 -3.84 -5.31
C ASP A 31 -10.59 -2.75 -6.39
N ASP A 32 -11.53 -2.74 -7.33
CA ASP A 32 -11.55 -1.76 -8.42
C ASP A 32 -11.74 -0.31 -7.94
N ALA A 33 -12.36 -0.12 -6.78
CA ALA A 33 -12.60 1.20 -6.21
C ALA A 33 -11.45 1.69 -5.31
N PHE A 34 -10.39 0.89 -5.14
CA PHE A 34 -9.23 1.29 -4.35
C PHE A 34 -8.60 2.57 -4.93
N PRO A 35 -8.10 3.52 -4.10
CA PRO A 35 -7.46 4.73 -4.57
C PRO A 35 -6.06 4.45 -5.13
N LYS A 36 -5.98 3.85 -6.33
CA LYS A 36 -4.76 3.33 -6.99
C LYS A 36 -3.67 4.38 -7.25
N LYS A 37 -4.01 5.68 -7.19
CA LYS A 37 -3.06 6.79 -7.41
C LYS A 37 -2.62 7.46 -6.11
N SER A 38 -3.19 7.09 -4.96
CA SER A 38 -2.87 7.73 -3.70
C SER A 38 -1.46 7.36 -3.22
N LYS A 39 -0.83 8.36 -2.61
CA LYS A 39 0.45 8.27 -1.89
C LYS A 39 0.29 8.67 -0.43
N SER A 40 -0.94 8.87 0.02
CA SER A 40 -1.28 9.35 1.36
C SER A 40 -1.65 8.17 2.24
N GLU A 41 -0.90 7.98 3.33
CA GLU A 41 -1.20 6.94 4.33
C GLU A 41 -2.62 7.14 4.89
N THR A 42 -2.97 8.37 5.26
CA THR A 42 -4.28 8.71 5.81
C THR A 42 -5.41 8.37 4.84
N GLU A 43 -5.25 8.66 3.54
CA GLU A 43 -6.28 8.35 2.54
C GLU A 43 -6.48 6.83 2.41
N ILE A 44 -5.38 6.08 2.39
CA ILE A 44 -5.39 4.62 2.23
C ILE A 44 -5.98 3.94 3.47
N ILE A 45 -5.58 4.35 4.68
CA ILE A 45 -6.11 3.79 5.92
C ILE A 45 -7.59 4.14 6.10
N ASN A 46 -7.98 5.40 5.88
CA ASN A 46 -9.39 5.79 5.94
C ASN A 46 -10.24 5.01 4.93
N TYR A 47 -9.71 4.74 3.73
CA TYR A 47 -10.38 3.92 2.74
C TYR A 47 -10.62 2.50 3.25
N LEU A 48 -9.59 1.83 3.76
CA LEU A 48 -9.69 0.47 4.30
C LEU A 48 -10.69 0.40 5.47
N GLU A 49 -10.65 1.38 6.38
CA GLU A 49 -11.61 1.49 7.48
C GLU A 49 -13.05 1.69 6.97
N SER A 50 -13.24 2.53 5.95
CA SER A 50 -14.56 2.76 5.33
C SER A 50 -15.12 1.53 4.61
N ARG A 51 -14.24 0.60 4.22
CA ARG A 51 -14.60 -0.70 3.62
C ARG A 51 -14.77 -1.80 4.66
N HIS A 52 -14.71 -1.47 5.95
CA HIS A 52 -14.76 -2.44 7.05
C HIS A 52 -13.67 -3.52 6.95
N ALA A 53 -12.48 -3.15 6.46
CA ALA A 53 -11.34 -4.05 6.44
C ALA A 53 -11.04 -4.60 7.84
N HIS A 54 -10.62 -5.86 7.91
CA HIS A 54 -10.27 -6.48 9.18
C HIS A 54 -9.08 -5.76 9.83
N TYR A 55 -9.07 -5.67 11.16
CA TYR A 55 -8.02 -4.96 11.92
C TYR A 55 -6.60 -5.39 11.52
N ALA A 56 -6.37 -6.69 11.33
CA ALA A 56 -5.07 -7.22 10.89
C ALA A 56 -4.63 -6.71 9.50
N ALA A 57 -5.56 -6.51 8.57
CA ALA A 57 -5.27 -5.95 7.25
C ALA A 57 -4.92 -4.46 7.34
N ILE A 58 -5.59 -3.72 8.22
CA ILE A 58 -5.29 -2.30 8.48
C ILE A 58 -3.90 -2.14 9.09
N GLU A 59 -3.54 -2.94 10.09
CA GLU A 59 -2.20 -2.89 10.69
C GLU A 59 -1.12 -3.30 9.67
N THR A 60 -1.37 -4.36 8.89
CA THR A 60 -0.49 -4.75 7.77
C THR A 60 -0.31 -3.59 6.78
N ALA A 61 -1.38 -2.87 6.43
CA ALA A 61 -1.30 -1.73 5.52
C ALA A 61 -0.46 -0.57 6.10
N LYS A 62 -0.58 -0.27 7.40
CA LYS A 62 0.25 0.74 8.08
C LYS A 62 1.73 0.36 8.05
N GLU A 63 2.05 -0.89 8.37
CA GLU A 63 3.43 -1.41 8.29
C GLU A 63 3.98 -1.32 6.86
N CYS A 64 3.21 -1.78 5.88
CA CYS A 64 3.55 -1.66 4.46
C CYS A 64 3.79 -0.21 4.05
N PHE A 65 3.01 0.74 4.58
CA PHE A 65 3.18 2.15 4.29
C PHE A 65 4.51 2.71 4.85
N ASN A 66 4.96 2.22 5.99
CA ASN A 66 6.28 2.59 6.54
C ASN A 66 7.41 2.12 5.62
N PHE A 67 7.33 0.89 5.09
CA PHE A 67 8.30 0.39 4.10
C PHE A 67 8.22 1.14 2.76
N TYR A 68 7.02 1.45 2.30
CA TYR A 68 6.80 2.28 1.12
C TYR A 68 7.47 3.65 1.28
N LYS A 69 7.25 4.36 2.39
CA LYS A 69 7.92 5.64 2.69
C LYS A 69 9.44 5.50 2.71
N ALA A 70 9.97 4.48 3.39
CA ALA A 70 11.41 4.22 3.47
C ALA A 70 12.01 4.00 2.07
N SER A 71 11.36 3.21 1.21
CA SER A 71 11.84 2.94 -0.15
C SER A 71 11.87 4.16 -1.08
N HIS A 72 11.20 5.26 -0.72
CA HIS A 72 11.19 6.52 -1.47
C HIS A 72 11.97 7.64 -0.77
N LEU A 73 12.45 7.43 0.46
CA LEU A 73 13.34 8.38 1.15
C LEU A 73 14.78 8.27 0.63
N ASP A 74 15.22 7.08 0.20
CA ASP A 74 16.55 6.88 -0.39
C ASP A 74 16.72 7.56 -1.76
N ASP A 75 15.62 7.87 -2.46
CA ASP A 75 15.62 8.58 -3.75
C ASP A 75 16.02 10.07 -3.66
N HIS A 76 16.15 10.60 -2.44
CA HIS A 76 16.51 11.99 -2.11
C HIS A 76 17.95 12.17 -1.60
N LEU A 77 18.75 11.10 -1.57
CA LEU A 77 20.16 11.14 -1.13
C LEU A 77 21.20 11.11 -2.27
N GLU A 78 20.76 11.21 -3.53
CA GLU A 78 21.61 11.38 -4.72
C GLU A 78 21.46 12.76 -5.39
#